data_AF-A6NSH2-F1
#
_entry.id   AF-A6NSH2-F1
#
_cell.length_a   1.000
_cell.length_b   1.000
_cell.length_c   1.000
_cell.angle_alpha   90.00
_cell.angle_beta   90.00
_cell.angle_gamma   90.00
#
_symmetry.space_group_name_H-M   'P 1'
#
loop_
_entity.id
_entity.type
_entity.pdbx_description
1 polymer ?
#
loop_
_entity_poly.entity_id
_entity_poly.type
_entity_poly.pdbx_seq_one_letter_code
_entity_poly.pdbx_strand_id
1 'polypeptide(L)'
;MDKEALEDTPSLLKAASEHALPVISSYLTRIFPCTAPHLRYEDALYSVMENVKEERLREQMLFLLRKTSDGAGLDTAAQKLREVYTDVNNKRWKKILDKFEALNVTPITLLNAGKLKSLPHLGAIVDVKCALQFAF
;
A
#
# COMPACT_ATOMS: atom_id res chain seq x y z
N MET A 1 -0.63 8.34 -45.65
CA MET A 1 -0.11 8.37 -44.27
C MET A 1 1.10 9.25 -44.30
N ASP A 2 0.91 10.50 -43.89
CA ASP A 2 1.88 11.57 -44.06
C ASP A 2 3.08 11.37 -43.14
N LYS A 3 4.28 11.50 -43.69
CA LYS A 3 5.56 11.28 -43.00
C LYS A 3 5.79 12.27 -41.84
N GLU A 4 5.13 13.42 -41.86
CA GLU A 4 5.19 14.43 -40.79
C GLU A 4 4.61 13.95 -39.46
N ALA A 5 3.56 13.12 -39.46
CA ALA A 5 3.01 12.58 -38.21
C ALA A 5 3.92 11.53 -37.56
N LEU A 6 4.91 11.01 -38.30
CA LEU A 6 5.85 10.00 -37.83
C LEU A 6 7.08 10.62 -37.15
N GLU A 7 7.46 11.85 -37.50
CA GLU A 7 8.68 12.51 -36.97
C GLU A 7 8.56 12.94 -35.51
N ASP A 8 7.35 13.18 -35.01
CA ASP A 8 7.09 13.61 -33.62
C ASP A 8 6.68 12.43 -32.70
N THR A 9 6.78 11.19 -33.20
CA THR A 9 6.46 9.99 -32.41
C THR A 9 7.46 9.75 -31.27
N PRO A 10 8.80 9.91 -31.46
CA PRO A 10 9.77 9.71 -30.38
C PRO A 10 9.66 10.75 -29.27
N SER A 11 9.43 12.01 -29.61
CA SER A 11 9.19 13.11 -28.67
C SER A 11 7.89 12.91 -27.89
N LEU A 12 6.81 12.49 -28.55
CA LEU A 12 5.55 12.14 -27.88
C LEU A 12 5.73 10.96 -26.91
N LEU A 13 6.43 9.89 -27.34
CA LEU A 13 6.72 8.73 -26.48
C LEU A 13 7.60 9.12 -25.29
N LYS A 14 8.59 10.00 -25.49
CA LYS A 14 9.45 10.53 -24.44
C LYS A 14 8.63 11.34 -23.42
N ALA A 15 7.83 12.30 -23.87
CA ALA A 15 6.96 13.08 -23.00
C ALA A 15 5.96 12.19 -22.24
N ALA A 16 5.36 11.20 -22.91
CA ALA A 16 4.46 10.23 -22.27
C ALA A 16 5.19 9.41 -21.20
N SER A 17 6.44 8.99 -21.45
CA SER A 17 7.25 8.24 -20.49
C SER A 17 7.63 9.08 -19.26
N GLU A 18 7.94 10.36 -19.45
CA GLU A 18 8.25 11.31 -18.36
C GLU A 18 7.03 11.54 -17.46
N HIS A 19 5.82 11.54 -18.02
CA HIS A 19 4.58 11.70 -17.25
C HIS A 19 4.00 10.39 -16.68
N ALA A 20 4.37 9.23 -17.23
CA ALA A 20 3.84 7.94 -16.78
C ALA A 20 4.17 7.66 -15.31
N LEU A 21 5.41 7.94 -14.89
CA LEU A 21 5.87 7.71 -13.53
C LEU A 21 5.10 8.52 -12.47
N PRO A 22 4.98 9.86 -12.58
CA PRO A 22 4.15 10.65 -11.68
C PRO A 22 2.70 10.18 -11.60
N VAL A 23 2.11 9.79 -12.74
CA VAL A 23 0.73 9.30 -12.80
C VAL A 23 0.60 7.98 -12.04
N ILE A 24 1.46 7.00 -12.32
CA ILE A 24 1.46 5.70 -11.64
C ILE A 24 1.69 5.88 -10.14
N SER A 25 2.65 6.72 -9.74
CA SER A 25 2.94 7.01 -8.34
C SER A 25 1.73 7.65 -7.62
N SER A 26 1.02 8.57 -8.28
CA SER A 26 -0.23 9.16 -7.77
C SER A 26 -1.34 8.13 -7.55
N TYR A 27 -1.49 7.15 -8.45
CA TYR A 27 -2.43 6.05 -8.25
C TYR A 27 -2.00 5.12 -7.11
N LEU A 28 -0.72 4.75 -7.05
CA LEU A 28 -0.20 3.85 -6.04
C LEU A 28 -0.36 4.42 -4.62
N THR A 29 -0.04 5.70 -4.43
CA THR A 29 -0.21 6.40 -3.14
C THR A 29 -1.67 6.49 -2.68
N ARG A 30 -2.62 6.48 -3.62
CA ARG A 30 -4.06 6.46 -3.31
C ARG A 30 -4.58 5.08 -2.96
N ILE A 31 -4.04 4.02 -3.58
CA ILE A 31 -4.49 2.63 -3.38
C ILE A 31 -3.80 2.01 -2.17
N PHE A 32 -2.54 2.35 -1.94
CA PHE A 32 -1.71 1.83 -0.84
C PHE A 32 -1.34 2.97 0.10
N PRO A 33 -2.10 3.16 1.20
CA PRO A 33 -1.84 4.24 2.14
C PRO A 33 -0.59 4.01 3.03
N CYS A 34 0.05 2.84 2.91
CA CYS A 34 1.25 2.48 3.65
C CYS A 34 2.35 2.05 2.68
N THR A 35 3.60 2.43 2.97
CA THR A 35 4.80 2.04 2.20
C THR A 35 5.57 0.90 2.86
N ALA A 36 5.18 0.54 4.08
CA ALA A 36 5.66 -0.66 4.76
C ALA A 36 5.46 -1.94 3.92
N PRO A 37 6.34 -2.94 4.08
CA PRO A 37 6.20 -4.22 3.39
C PRO A 37 4.96 -4.99 3.85
N HIS A 38 4.40 -5.76 2.92
CA HIS A 38 3.38 -6.76 3.21
C HIS A 38 4.02 -7.95 3.90
N LEU A 39 3.72 -8.13 5.18
CA LEU A 39 4.14 -9.29 5.97
C LEU A 39 3.04 -10.36 5.98
N ARG A 40 3.39 -11.58 6.38
CA ARG A 40 2.39 -12.59 6.71
C ARG A 40 1.51 -12.13 7.87
N TYR A 41 0.28 -12.62 7.90
CA TYR A 41 -0.69 -12.25 8.92
C TYR A 41 -0.16 -12.47 10.36
N GLU A 42 0.47 -13.61 10.63
CA GLU A 42 1.02 -13.91 11.96
C GLU A 42 2.13 -12.93 12.39
N ASP A 43 3.03 -12.57 11.46
CA ASP A 43 4.13 -11.64 11.73
C ASP A 43 3.60 -10.21 11.98
N ALA A 44 2.61 -9.78 11.18
CA ALA A 44 1.94 -8.49 11.36
C ALA A 44 1.17 -8.44 12.69
N LEU A 45 0.46 -9.51 13.04
CA LEU A 45 -0.29 -9.63 14.28
C LEU A 45 0.64 -9.57 15.49
N TYR A 46 1.75 -10.32 15.46
CA TYR A 46 2.76 -10.28 16.50
C TYR A 46 3.33 -8.86 16.70
N SER A 47 3.71 -8.19 15.60
CA SER A 47 4.25 -6.83 15.66
C SER A 47 3.27 -5.84 16.31
N VAL A 48 1.99 -5.91 15.96
CA VAL A 48 0.95 -5.04 16.56
C VAL A 48 0.72 -5.37 18.03
N MET A 49 0.68 -6.65 18.41
CA MET A 49 0.46 -7.05 19.81
C MET A 49 1.58 -6.59 20.73
N GLU A 50 2.84 -6.73 20.30
CA GLU A 50 4.02 -6.42 21.10
C GLU A 50 4.27 -4.92 21.23
N ASN A 51 4.07 -4.16 20.15
CA ASN A 51 4.54 -2.77 20.07
C ASN A 51 3.44 -1.70 20.27
N VAL A 52 2.15 -2.09 20.32
CA VAL A 52 1.04 -1.15 20.50
C VAL A 52 0.49 -1.23 21.91
N LYS A 53 0.88 -0.26 22.75
CA LYS A 53 0.44 -0.16 24.16
C LYS A 53 -0.98 0.37 24.34
N GLU A 54 -1.43 1.25 23.44
CA GLU A 54 -2.79 1.81 23.50
C GLU A 54 -3.80 0.72 23.10
N GLU A 55 -4.52 0.17 24.07
CA GLU A 55 -5.41 -0.98 23.90
C GLU A 55 -6.43 -0.77 22.79
N ARG A 56 -7.14 0.37 22.81
CA ARG A 56 -8.15 0.70 21.79
C ARG A 56 -7.56 0.80 20.37
N LEU A 57 -6.36 1.36 20.25
CA LEU A 57 -5.66 1.45 18.97
C LEU A 57 -5.22 0.07 18.48
N ARG A 58 -4.69 -0.75 19.39
CA ARG A 58 -4.30 -2.13 19.11
C ARG A 58 -5.48 -2.96 18.62
N GLU A 59 -6.63 -2.89 19.28
CA GLU A 59 -7.86 -3.55 18.83
C GLU A 59 -8.26 -3.14 17.42
N GLN A 60 -8.26 -1.83 17.13
CA GLN A 60 -8.60 -1.28 15.82
C GLN A 60 -7.64 -1.79 14.73
N MET A 61 -6.34 -1.84 15.02
CA MET A 61 -5.33 -2.36 14.11
C MET A 61 -5.49 -3.87 13.88
N LEU A 62 -5.69 -4.66 14.94
CA LEU A 62 -5.90 -6.10 14.83
C LEU A 62 -7.19 -6.44 14.09
N PHE A 63 -8.25 -5.66 14.29
CA PHE A 63 -9.50 -5.81 13.53
C PHE A 63 -9.26 -5.64 12.04
N LEU A 64 -8.52 -4.59 11.63
CA LEU A 64 -8.18 -4.37 10.23
C LEU A 64 -7.37 -5.53 9.65
N LEU A 65 -6.30 -5.95 10.33
CA LEU A 65 -5.46 -7.07 9.89
C LEU A 65 -6.29 -8.33 9.64
N ARG A 66 -7.24 -8.62 10.54
CA ARG A 66 -8.11 -9.78 10.39
C ARG A 66 -9.02 -9.64 9.17
N LYS A 67 -9.68 -8.49 9.00
CA LYS A 67 -10.61 -8.28 7.88
C LYS A 67 -9.91 -8.29 6.52
N THR A 68 -8.72 -7.70 6.42
CA THR A 68 -7.94 -7.74 5.18
C THR A 68 -7.42 -9.15 4.89
N SER A 69 -7.00 -9.89 5.91
CA SER A 69 -6.59 -11.30 5.77
C SER A 69 -7.74 -12.23 5.38
N ASP A 70 -8.98 -11.95 5.83
CA ASP A 70 -10.19 -12.70 5.45
C ASP A 70 -10.59 -12.45 3.97
N GLY A 71 -9.84 -11.62 3.24
CA GLY A 71 -10.06 -11.33 1.81
C GLY A 71 -10.84 -10.06 1.54
N ALA A 72 -11.15 -9.23 2.55
CA ALA A 72 -11.73 -7.91 2.30
C ALA A 72 -10.66 -6.93 1.79
N GLY A 73 -11.02 -6.08 0.82
CA GLY A 73 -10.22 -4.91 0.48
C GLY A 73 -10.07 -3.97 1.69
N LEU A 74 -9.01 -3.16 1.71
CA LEU A 74 -8.74 -2.23 2.81
C LEU A 74 -9.87 -1.21 3.01
N ASP A 75 -10.49 -0.78 1.92
CA ASP A 75 -11.68 0.08 1.91
C ASP A 75 -12.87 -0.57 2.63
N THR A 76 -13.15 -1.83 2.31
CA THR A 76 -14.21 -2.63 2.93
C THR A 76 -13.90 -2.90 4.41
N ALA A 77 -12.63 -3.20 4.73
CA ALA A 77 -12.18 -3.38 6.11
C ALA A 77 -12.30 -2.08 6.91
N ALA A 78 -11.95 -0.93 6.32
CA ALA A 78 -12.08 0.38 6.93
C ALA A 78 -13.54 0.77 7.18
N GLN A 79 -14.44 0.47 6.24
CA GLN A 79 -15.87 0.68 6.46
C GLN A 79 -16.38 -0.15 7.63
N LYS A 80 -16.10 -1.46 7.65
CA LYS A 80 -16.48 -2.35 8.77
C LYS A 80 -15.89 -1.88 10.10
N LEU A 81 -14.68 -1.36 10.09
CA LEU A 81 -14.06 -0.79 11.29
C LEU A 81 -14.87 0.41 11.80
N ARG A 82 -15.29 1.33 10.92
CA ARG A 82 -16.10 2.50 11.31
C ARG A 82 -17.50 2.12 11.82
N GLU A 83 -18.07 1.04 11.29
CA GLU A 83 -19.36 0.50 11.77
C GLU A 83 -19.25 -0.08 13.19
N VAL A 84 -18.14 -0.77 13.50
CA VAL A 84 -17.92 -1.37 14.82
C VAL A 84 -17.39 -0.36 15.85
N TYR A 85 -16.57 0.59 15.41
CA TYR A 85 -15.88 1.57 16.26
C TYR A 85 -16.33 2.98 15.90
N THR A 86 -17.30 3.52 16.66
CA THR A 86 -17.86 4.87 16.45
C THR A 86 -16.83 5.99 16.63
N ASP A 87 -15.71 5.73 17.30
CA ASP A 87 -14.60 6.67 17.51
C ASP A 87 -13.64 6.77 16.30
N VAL A 88 -13.84 5.97 15.24
CA VAL A 88 -12.99 5.99 14.04
C VAL A 88 -13.45 7.05 13.05
N ASN A 89 -13.11 8.31 13.34
CA ASN A 89 -13.20 9.41 12.39
C ASN A 89 -11.96 9.48 11.48
N ASN A 90 -11.93 10.44 10.54
CA ASN A 90 -10.79 10.61 9.60
C ASN A 90 -9.45 10.84 10.31
N LYS A 91 -9.43 11.54 11.45
CA LYS A 91 -8.20 11.76 12.23
C LYS A 91 -7.71 10.45 12.87
N ARG A 92 -8.64 9.67 13.42
CA ARG A 92 -8.34 8.37 14.03
C ARG A 92 -7.88 7.36 12.97
N TRP A 93 -8.54 7.34 11.81
CA TRP A 93 -8.13 6.54 10.65
C TRP A 93 -6.70 6.84 10.22
N LYS A 94 -6.34 8.13 10.08
CA LYS A 94 -4.97 8.54 9.80
C LYS A 94 -4.00 8.05 10.87
N LYS A 95 -4.33 8.24 12.16
CA LYS A 95 -3.49 7.75 13.29
C LYS A 95 -3.26 6.23 13.23
N ILE A 96 -4.26 5.45 12.84
CA ILE A 96 -4.14 4.00 12.68
C ILE A 96 -3.13 3.67 11.58
N LEU A 97 -3.26 4.29 10.41
CA LEU A 97 -2.34 4.08 9.27
C LEU A 97 -0.92 4.55 9.59
N ASP A 98 -0.77 5.72 10.21
CA ASP A 98 0.53 6.24 10.66
C ASP A 98 1.19 5.27 11.65
N LYS A 99 0.39 4.59 12.50
CA LYS A 99 0.91 3.60 13.44
C LYS A 99 1.36 2.32 12.75
N PHE A 100 0.62 1.86 11.74
CA PHE A 100 1.05 0.76 10.87
C PHE A 100 2.40 1.07 10.21
N GLU A 101 2.51 2.26 9.61
CA GLU A 101 3.75 2.72 8.98
C GLU A 101 4.93 2.78 9.98
N ALA A 102 4.69 3.32 11.18
CA ALA A 102 5.70 3.39 12.24
C ALA A 102 6.15 2.02 12.75
N LEU A 103 5.32 0.98 12.63
CA LEU A 103 5.68 -0.40 12.94
C LEU A 103 6.36 -1.11 11.77
N ASN A 104 6.50 -0.45 10.61
CA ASN A 104 6.94 -1.04 9.37
C ASN A 104 6.07 -2.26 8.98
N VAL A 105 4.75 -2.15 9.19
CA VAL A 105 3.75 -3.17 8.83
C VAL A 105 2.61 -2.52 8.09
N THR A 106 2.21 -3.06 6.95
CA THR A 106 1.00 -2.62 6.23
C THR A 106 -0.25 -3.37 6.71
N PRO A 107 -1.44 -2.75 6.71
CA PRO A 107 -2.68 -3.43 7.09
C PRO A 107 -3.11 -4.54 6.11
N ILE A 108 -2.52 -4.62 4.91
CA ILE A 108 -2.81 -5.66 3.91
C ILE A 108 -1.75 -6.76 3.99
N THR A 109 -2.11 -7.93 4.53
CA THR A 109 -1.15 -9.00 4.80
C THR A 109 -1.08 -10.06 3.70
N LEU A 110 0.00 -10.84 3.73
CA LEU A 110 0.17 -12.05 2.94
C LEU A 110 -0.45 -13.25 3.66
N LEU A 111 -0.86 -14.25 2.88
CA LEU A 111 -1.30 -15.54 3.40
C LEU A 111 -0.14 -16.27 4.10
N ASN A 112 -0.40 -16.82 5.29
CA ASN A 112 0.62 -17.56 6.06
C ASN A 112 1.13 -18.81 5.31
N ALA A 113 0.26 -19.46 4.54
CA ALA A 113 0.61 -20.61 3.70
C ALA A 113 1.45 -20.25 2.45
N GLY A 114 1.67 -18.96 2.19
CA GLY A 114 2.42 -18.49 1.03
C GLY A 114 3.93 -18.75 1.15
N LYS A 115 4.62 -18.89 0.01
CA LYS A 115 6.08 -19.06 -0.03
C LYS A 115 6.85 -17.80 0.38
N LEU A 116 6.26 -16.62 0.17
CA LEU A 116 6.87 -15.34 0.50
C LEU A 116 6.68 -15.04 1.99
N LYS A 117 7.76 -14.58 2.64
CA LYS A 117 7.72 -14.10 4.03
C LYS A 117 7.34 -12.61 4.09
N SER A 118 7.84 -11.84 3.14
CA SER A 118 7.46 -10.46 2.94
C SER A 118 7.40 -10.13 1.45
N LEU A 119 6.65 -9.08 1.12
CA LEU A 119 6.61 -8.48 -0.20
C LEU A 119 6.77 -6.95 -0.03
N PRO A 120 7.73 -6.30 -0.71
CA PRO A 120 7.82 -4.85 -0.70
C PRO A 120 6.53 -4.21 -1.19
N HIS A 121 6.24 -2.98 -0.76
CA HIS A 121 5.13 -2.24 -1.32
C HIS A 121 5.34 -2.01 -2.83
N LEU A 122 4.24 -1.89 -3.59
CA LEU A 122 4.31 -1.81 -5.05
C LEU A 122 5.09 -0.58 -5.57
N GLY A 123 5.07 0.54 -4.84
CA GLY A 123 5.87 1.73 -5.15
C GLY A 123 7.36 1.41 -5.28
N ALA A 124 7.95 0.75 -4.26
CA ALA A 124 9.34 0.32 -4.30
C ALA A 124 9.66 -0.60 -5.47
N ILE A 125 8.71 -1.44 -5.91
CA ILE A 125 8.90 -2.33 -7.05
C ILE A 125 8.94 -1.54 -8.37
N VAL A 126 8.07 -0.53 -8.51
CA VAL A 126 8.02 0.33 -9.70
C VAL A 126 9.27 1.20 -9.79
N ASP A 127 9.69 1.80 -8.69
CA ASP A 127 10.90 2.65 -8.65
C ASP A 127 12.17 1.88 -9.03
N VAL A 128 12.32 0.65 -8.53
CA VAL A 128 13.48 -0.21 -8.85
C VAL A 128 13.49 -0.62 -10.34
N LYS A 129 12.32 -0.94 -10.92
CA LYS A 129 12.24 -1.31 -12.34
C LYS A 129 12.48 -0.11 -13.27
N CYS A 130 11.99 1.07 -12.90
CA CYS A 130 12.27 2.27 -13.67
C CYS A 130 13.76 2.64 -13.62
N ALA A 131 14.41 2.55 -12.47
CA ALA A 131 15.87 2.77 -12.38
C ALA A 131 16.68 1.82 -13.27
N LEU A 132 16.22 0.57 -13.46
CA LEU A 132 16.89 -0.42 -14.31
C LEU A 132 16.57 -0.28 -15.81
N GLN A 133 15.42 0.29 -16.18
CA GLN A 133 15.05 0.50 -17.59
C GLN A 133 15.68 1.73 -18.24
N PHE A 134 16.17 2.69 -17.45
CA PHE A 134 16.88 3.88 -17.95
C PHE A 134 18.42 3.77 -17.84
N ALA A 135 18.94 2.58 -17.51
CA ALA A 135 20.37 2.32 -17.37
C ALA A 135 21.05 1.79 -18.66
N PHE A 136 20.37 1.86 -19.81
CA PHE A 136 20.89 1.43 -21.13
C PHE A 136 20.68 2.50 -22.19
#